data_AF-V2W4P9-F1
#
_entry.id   AF-V2W4P9-F1
#
_cell.length_a   1.000
_cell.length_b   1.000
_cell.length_c   1.000
_cell.angle_alpha   90.00
_cell.angle_beta   90.00
_cell.angle_gamma   90.00
#
_symmetry.space_group_name_H-M   'P 1'
#
loop_
_entity.id
_entity.type
_entity.pdbx_description
1 polymer ?
#
loop_
_entity_poly.entity_id
_entity_poly.type
_entity_poly.pdbx_seq_one_letter_code
_entity_poly.pdbx_strand_id
1 'polypeptide(L)'
;MRFYWANILYLSIVFLIRRLHDCNRSAWLGLLIIIPVINLFFMIYLLCAKGTEGPNNFGPVRETRGWEKVLGSIYAVLFPLGLILNILMSLASMSAPH
;
A
#
# COMPACT_ATOMS: atom_id res chain seq x y z
N MET A 1 21.38 2.09 -11.24
CA MET A 1 20.95 2.33 -9.84
C MET A 1 20.10 3.59 -9.66
N ARG A 2 20.50 4.78 -10.14
CA ARG A 2 19.84 6.06 -9.81
C ARG A 2 18.37 6.19 -10.28
N PHE A 3 18.02 5.65 -11.45
CA PHE A 3 16.65 5.69 -11.97
C PHE A 3 15.71 4.66 -11.34
N TYR A 4 16.25 3.56 -10.79
CA TYR A 4 15.45 2.47 -10.22
C TYR A 4 14.57 2.96 -9.06
N TRP A 5 15.16 3.74 -8.16
CA TRP A 5 14.46 4.34 -7.02
C TRP A 5 13.34 5.30 -7.45
N ALA A 6 13.59 6.12 -8.47
CA ALA A 6 12.58 7.03 -9.00
C ALA A 6 11.39 6.28 -9.62
N ASN A 7 11.66 5.19 -10.36
CA ASN A 7 10.61 4.34 -10.93
C ASN A 7 9.77 3.66 -9.84
N ILE A 8 10.41 3.12 -8.80
CA ILE A 8 9.68 2.53 -7.66
C ILE A 8 8.80 3.59 -7.01
N LEU A 9 9.36 4.76 -6.68
CA LEU A 9 8.62 5.84 -6.03
C LEU A 9 7.41 6.27 -6.87
N TYR A 10 7.61 6.46 -8.17
CA TYR A 10 6.54 6.80 -9.11
C TYR A 10 5.41 5.76 -9.09
N LEU A 11 5.76 4.47 -9.24
CA LEU A 11 4.77 3.39 -9.23
C LEU A 11 4.04 3.30 -7.87
N SER A 12 4.76 3.45 -6.76
CA SER A 12 4.17 3.47 -5.42
C SER A 12 3.12 4.58 -5.26
N ILE A 13 3.42 5.78 -5.75
CA ILE A 13 2.48 6.92 -5.71
C ILE A 13 1.25 6.64 -6.59
N VAL A 14 1.45 6.11 -7.80
CA VAL A 14 0.35 5.75 -8.70
C VAL A 14 -0.59 4.73 -8.06
N PHE A 15 -0.05 3.68 -7.42
CA PHE A 15 -0.87 2.68 -6.73
C PHE A 15 -1.61 3.25 -5.53
N LEU A 16 -0.97 4.14 -4.75
CA LEU A 16 -1.60 4.83 -3.62
C LEU A 16 -2.81 5.66 -4.08
N ILE A 17 -2.63 6.47 -5.13
CA ILE A 17 -3.71 7.31 -5.69
C ILE A 17 -4.86 6.44 -6.19
N ARG A 18 -4.56 5.36 -6.92
CA ARG A 18 -5.58 4.40 -7.38
C ARG A 18 -6.35 3.81 -6.20
N ARG A 19 -5.64 3.41 -5.14
CA ARG A 19 -6.29 2.84 -3.95
C ARG A 19 -7.20 3.84 -3.24
N LEU A 20 -6.80 5.12 -3.18
CA LEU A 20 -7.65 6.18 -2.63
C LEU A 20 -8.90 6.41 -3.47
N HIS A 21 -8.76 6.43 -4.78
CA HIS A 21 -9.90 6.55 -5.69
C HIS A 21 -10.83 5.34 -5.64
N ASP A 22 -10.28 4.12 -5.49
CA ASP A 22 -11.07 2.91 -5.26
C ASP A 22 -11.94 3.01 -3.99
N CYS A 23 -11.51 3.78 -2.98
CA CYS A 23 -12.26 4.10 -1.76
C CYS A 23 -13.11 5.39 -1.87
N ASN A 24 -13.23 5.97 -3.06
CA ASN A 24 -13.88 7.26 -3.34
C ASN A 24 -13.35 8.41 -2.45
N ARG A 25 -12.04 8.43 -2.19
CA ARG A 25 -11.34 9.49 -1.44
C ARG A 25 -10.42 10.31 -2.33
N SER A 26 -10.11 11.54 -1.92
CA SER A 26 -9.24 12.43 -2.68
C SER A 26 -7.78 11.95 -2.67
N ALA A 27 -7.10 12.07 -3.81
CA ALA A 27 -5.67 11.77 -3.95
C ALA A 27 -4.77 12.57 -2.99
N TRP A 28 -5.24 13.75 -2.55
CA TRP A 28 -4.55 14.60 -1.58
C TRP A 28 -4.28 13.93 -0.24
N LEU A 29 -5.11 12.96 0.17
CA LEU A 29 -4.83 12.16 1.37
C LEU A 29 -3.54 11.34 1.23
N GLY A 30 -3.05 11.11 0.01
CA GLY A 30 -1.78 10.46 -0.25
C GLY A 30 -0.57 11.24 0.30
N LEU A 31 -0.69 12.55 0.57
CA LEU A 31 0.40 13.33 1.20
C LEU A 31 0.68 12.91 2.64
N LEU A 32 -0.25 12.20 3.30
CA LEU A 32 -0.08 11.70 4.67
C LEU A 32 1.09 10.70 4.80
N ILE A 33 1.55 10.12 3.68
CA ILE A 33 2.69 9.19 3.68
C ILE A 33 4.01 9.86 4.12
N ILE A 34 4.10 11.20 4.04
CA ILE A 34 5.30 11.97 4.39
C ILE A 34 5.55 11.91 5.91
N ILE A 35 4.51 11.74 6.72
CA ILE A 35 4.61 11.69 8.18
C ILE A 35 4.69 10.22 8.61
N PRO A 36 5.83 9.70 9.12
CA PRO A 36 6.05 8.26 9.28
C PRO A 36 5.02 7.55 10.16
N VAL A 37 4.64 8.16 11.29
CA VAL A 37 3.68 7.59 12.23
C VAL A 37 2.27 7.55 11.62
N ILE A 38 1.85 8.64 10.99
CA ILE A 38 0.54 8.73 10.33
C ILE A 38 0.48 7.77 9.14
N ASN A 39 1.55 7.69 8.35
CA ASN A 39 1.68 6.79 7.22
C ASN A 39 1.42 5.33 7.62
N LEU A 40 1.97 4.89 8.76
CA LEU A 40 1.77 3.52 9.25
C LEU A 40 0.29 3.19 9.46
N PHE A 41 -0.41 4.00 10.26
CA PHE A 41 -1.83 3.81 10.53
C PHE A 41 -2.69 3.99 9.27
N PHE A 42 -2.33 4.95 8.42
CA PHE A 42 -3.03 5.23 7.17
C PHE A 42 -2.91 4.09 6.15
N MET A 43 -1.74 3.48 6.03
CA MET A 43 -1.55 2.31 5.16
C MET A 43 -2.33 1.09 5.68
N ILE A 44 -2.36 0.86 6.99
CA ILE A 44 -3.21 -0.18 7.59
C ILE A 44 -4.68 0.08 7.27
N TYR A 45 -5.14 1.32 7.44
CA TYR A 45 -6.49 1.72 7.07
C TYR A 45 -6.78 1.43 5.59
N LEU A 46 -5.90 1.82 4.66
CA LEU A 46 -6.10 1.60 3.23
C LEU A 46 -6.03 0.13 2.81
N LEU A 47 -5.31 -0.72 3.54
CA LEU A 47 -5.29 -2.17 3.32
C LEU A 47 -6.64 -2.79 3.71
N CYS A 48 -7.21 -2.36 4.84
CA CYS A 48 -8.46 -2.90 5.37
C CYS A 48 -9.73 -2.23 4.79
N ALA A 49 -9.61 -1.02 4.25
CA ALA A 49 -10.75 -0.26 3.76
C ALA A 49 -11.46 -0.97 2.61
N LYS A 50 -12.77 -1.19 2.71
CA LYS A 50 -13.53 -1.70 1.57
C LYS A 50 -13.59 -0.64 0.46
N GLY A 51 -13.35 -1.05 -0.78
CA GLY A 51 -13.58 -0.18 -1.94
C GLY A 51 -15.06 0.18 -2.09
N THR A 52 -15.36 1.27 -2.78
CA THR A 52 -16.74 1.71 -3.03
C THR A 52 -17.47 0.70 -3.92
N GLU A 53 -18.71 0.36 -3.54
CA GLU A 53 -19.58 -0.48 -4.37
C GLU A 53 -20.25 0.41 -5.43
N GLY A 54 -20.11 0.04 -6.71
CA GLY A 54 -20.70 0.81 -7.81
C GLY A 54 -19.80 1.94 -8.34
N PRO A 55 -20.32 2.76 -9.26
CA PRO A 55 -19.54 3.84 -9.87
C PRO A 55 -19.09 4.86 -8.82
N ASN A 56 -17.89 5.40 -8.97
CA ASN A 56 -17.31 6.39 -8.06
C ASN A 56 -17.06 7.72 -8.79
N ASN A 57 -16.63 8.76 -8.05
CA ASN A 57 -16.36 10.09 -8.62
C ASN A 57 -15.16 10.10 -9.59
N PHE A 58 -14.44 8.99 -9.72
CA PHE A 58 -13.20 8.86 -10.48
C PHE A 58 -13.36 7.94 -11.70
N GLY A 59 -14.53 7.35 -11.92
CA GLY A 59 -14.83 6.55 -13.11
C GLY A 59 -15.90 5.46 -12.89
N PRO A 60 -16.26 4.78 -13.99
CA PRO A 60 -17.18 3.65 -13.95
C PRO A 60 -16.55 2.43 -13.26
N VAL A 61 -17.41 1.51 -12.80
CA VAL A 61 -16.95 0.22 -12.24
C VAL A 61 -16.17 -0.54 -13.29
N ARG A 62 -14.94 -0.91 -12.98
CA ARG A 62 -14.15 -1.84 -13.78
C ARG A 62 -14.36 -3.26 -13.29
N GLU A 63 -14.65 -4.18 -14.20
CA GLU A 63 -14.61 -5.60 -13.87
C GLU A 63 -13.16 -6.02 -13.58
N THR A 64 -12.91 -6.44 -12.35
CA THR A 64 -11.59 -6.94 -11.96
C THR A 64 -11.43 -8.36 -12.47
N ARG A 65 -10.43 -8.59 -13.33
CA ARG A 65 -10.09 -9.94 -13.80
C ARG A 65 -9.72 -10.84 -12.62
N GLY A 66 -10.00 -12.14 -12.71
CA GLY A 66 -9.73 -13.10 -11.62
C GLY A 66 -8.28 -13.07 -11.13
N TRP A 67 -7.32 -13.00 -12.05
CA TRP A 67 -5.89 -12.92 -11.72
C TRP A 67 -5.50 -11.62 -11.00
N GLU A 68 -6.17 -10.50 -11.27
CA GLU A 68 -5.92 -9.23 -10.56
C GLU A 68 -6.31 -9.35 -9.09
N LYS A 69 -7.40 -10.07 -8.79
CA LYS A 69 -7.82 -10.36 -7.41
C LYS A 69 -6.79 -11.24 -6.71
N VAL A 70 -6.32 -12.30 -7.37
CA VAL A 70 -5.30 -13.22 -6.82
C VAL A 70 -4.01 -12.46 -6.50
N LEU A 71 -3.50 -11.66 -7.45
CA LEU A 71 -2.31 -10.83 -7.22
C LEU A 71 -2.55 -9.83 -6.09
N GLY A 72 -3.69 -9.14 -6.08
CA GLY A 72 -4.05 -8.21 -5.01
C GLY A 72 -4.05 -8.86 -3.62
N SER A 73 -4.63 -10.05 -3.50
CA SER A 73 -4.62 -10.82 -2.25
C SER A 73 -3.20 -11.24 -1.84
N ILE A 74 -2.38 -11.70 -2.78
CA ILE A 74 -0.97 -12.05 -2.51
C ILE A 74 -0.22 -10.83 -1.97
N TYR A 75 -0.33 -9.67 -2.63
CA TYR A 75 0.32 -8.44 -2.19
C TYR A 75 -0.18 -7.98 -0.81
N ALA A 76 -1.48 -8.09 -0.54
CA ALA A 76 -2.07 -7.73 0.74
C ALA A 76 -1.55 -8.57 1.91
N VAL A 77 -1.11 -9.81 1.67
CA VAL A 77 -0.52 -10.70 2.69
C VAL A 77 0.99 -10.52 2.78
N LEU A 78 1.69 -10.44 1.66
CA LEU A 78 3.16 -10.32 1.65
C LEU A 78 3.65 -9.01 2.28
N PHE A 79 2.90 -7.91 2.10
CA PHE A 79 3.28 -6.61 2.64
C PHE A 79 3.38 -6.58 4.18
N PRO A 80 2.33 -6.94 4.95
CA PRO A 80 2.43 -6.99 6.41
C PRO A 80 3.42 -8.07 6.89
N LEU A 81 3.49 -9.22 6.23
CA LEU A 81 4.46 -10.27 6.57
C LEU A 81 5.90 -9.75 6.45
N GLY A 82 6.22 -9.07 5.35
CA GLY A 82 7.54 -8.46 5.14
C GLY A 82 7.87 -7.42 6.20
N LEU A 83 6.91 -6.58 6.61
CA LEU A 83 7.10 -5.62 7.70
C LEU A 83 7.43 -6.31 9.03
N ILE A 84 6.69 -7.35 9.39
CA ILE A 84 6.90 -8.13 10.62
C ILE A 84 8.28 -8.79 10.60
N LEU A 85 8.67 -9.43 9.48
CA LEU A 85 9.97 -10.07 9.34
C LEU A 85 11.13 -9.09 9.48
N ASN A 86 11.01 -7.88 8.91
CA ASN A 86 12.04 -6.84 9.05
C ASN A 86 12.18 -6.36 10.50
N ILE A 87 11.07 -6.14 11.20
CA ILE A 87 11.07 -5.76 12.62
C ILE A 87 11.70 -6.87 13.46
N LEU A 88 11.30 -8.13 13.22
CA LEU A 88 11.83 -9.28 13.95
C LEU A 88 13.34 -9.46 13.71
N MET A 89 13.80 -9.33 12.48
CA MET A 89 15.22 -9.42 12.14
C MET A 89 16.03 -8.27 12.75
N SER A 90 15.48 -7.06 12.78
CA SER A 90 16.09 -5.91 13.46
C SER A 90 16.23 -6.18 14.95
N LEU A 91 15.20 -6.71 15.61
CA LEU A 91 15.24 -7.04 17.04
C LEU A 91 16.23 -8.18 17.33
N ALA A 92 16.26 -9.21 16.48
CA ALA A 92 17.20 -10.32 16.61
C ALA A 92 18.67 -9.87 16.44
N SER A 93 18.92 -8.90 15.56
CA SER A 93 20.25 -8.29 15.41
C SER A 93 20.69 -7.49 16.64
N MET A 94 19.75 -6.96 17.43
CA MET A 94 20.03 -6.24 18.67
C MET A 94 20.29 -7.18 19.86
N SER A 95 19.83 -8.44 19.78
CA SER A 95 20.01 -9.44 20.83
C SER A 95 21.19 -10.39 20.60
N ALA A 96 21.89 -10.28 19.47
CA ALA A 96 23.07 -11.10 19.20
C ALA A 96 24.23 -10.64 20.10
N PRO A 97 24.84 -11.52 20.92
CA PRO A 97 26.03 -11.17 21.67
C PRO A 97 27.17 -10.89 20.68
N HIS A 98 27.81 -9.73 20.81
CA HIS A 98 29.06 -9.39 20.12
C HIS A 98 30.25 -10.17 20.69
#